data_AF-A0A932ZWC4-F1
#
_entry.id   AF-A0A932ZWC4-F1
#
_cell.length_a   1.000
_cell.length_b   1.000
_cell.length_c   1.000
_cell.angle_alpha   90.00
_cell.angle_beta   90.00
_cell.angle_gamma   90.00
#
_symmetry.space_group_name_H-M   'P 1'
#
loop_
_entity.id
_entity.type
_entity.pdbx_description
1 polymer ?
#
loop_
_entity_poly.entity_id
_entity_poly.type
_entity_poly.pdbx_seq_one_letter_code
_entity_poly.pdbx_strand_id
1 'polypeptide(L)'
;MKGVMLAVLLVTALAQAVPSCSEGDRPSVVGWIASKRIEGGDSGGTYVITINQADYEVPLRFWMIVNVGDLVKYDKGDWTIVRKGG
;
A
#
# COMPACT_ATOMS: atom_id res chain seq x y z
N MET A 1 -2.27 54.54 -8.79
CA MET A 1 -3.39 53.85 -9.48
C MET A 1 -2.78 52.65 -10.18
N LYS A 2 -2.94 51.45 -9.59
CA LYS A 2 -4.03 50.49 -9.87
C LYS A 2 -3.75 49.67 -11.12
N GLY A 3 -3.68 48.35 -10.95
CA GLY A 3 -3.49 47.34 -11.99
C GLY A 3 -2.01 46.98 -12.08
N VAL A 4 -1.57 45.76 -11.83
CA VAL A 4 -2.19 44.50 -12.24
C VAL A 4 -1.95 43.48 -11.14
N MET A 5 -2.99 43.27 -10.34
CA MET A 5 -3.12 42.21 -9.35
C MET A 5 -3.99 41.14 -10.02
N LEU A 6 -3.40 40.20 -10.76
CA LEU A 6 -4.12 39.03 -11.32
C LEU A 6 -3.13 38.05 -11.98
N ALA A 7 -2.43 37.30 -11.14
CA ALA A 7 -1.86 36.00 -11.52
C ALA A 7 -2.16 35.02 -10.37
N VAL A 8 -3.45 34.91 -10.06
CA VAL A 8 -4.02 33.79 -9.32
C VAL A 8 -4.23 32.68 -10.35
N LEU A 9 -4.18 31.43 -9.88
CA LEU A 9 -4.52 30.18 -10.57
C LEU A 9 -3.35 29.55 -11.31
N LEU A 10 -2.65 28.61 -10.64
CA LEU A 10 -2.22 27.31 -11.23
C LEU A 10 -1.26 26.54 -10.31
N VAL A 11 -1.56 26.45 -9.02
CA VAL A 11 -0.91 25.45 -8.16
C VAL A 11 -1.97 24.75 -7.31
N THR A 12 -2.94 24.11 -7.97
CA THR A 12 -3.63 22.96 -7.39
C THR A 12 -2.70 21.75 -7.55
N ALA A 13 -1.61 21.77 -6.78
CA ALA A 13 -0.72 20.62 -6.65
C ALA A 13 -1.52 19.50 -5.98
N LEU A 14 -2.07 18.63 -6.81
CA LEU A 14 -2.21 17.20 -6.60
C LEU A 14 -2.29 16.81 -5.12
N ALA A 15 -3.43 17.09 -4.48
CA ALA A 15 -3.95 16.23 -3.44
C ALA A 15 -4.37 14.91 -4.10
N GLN A 16 -3.39 14.19 -4.66
CA GLN A 16 -3.57 12.83 -5.13
C GLN A 16 -3.68 11.99 -3.87
N ALA A 17 -4.92 11.91 -3.40
CA ALA A 17 -5.51 10.77 -2.74
C ALA A 17 -4.47 9.85 -2.09
N VAL A 18 -4.14 10.12 -0.83
CA VAL A 18 -3.89 9.01 0.09
C VAL A 18 -5.21 8.24 0.16
N PRO A 19 -5.33 7.00 -0.36
CA PRO A 19 -6.49 6.17 -0.05
C PRO A 19 -6.23 5.60 1.34
N SER A 20 -6.29 6.47 2.35
CA SER A 20 -6.55 6.05 3.72
C SER A 20 -8.06 5.94 3.84
N CYS A 21 -8.55 4.80 4.33
CA CYS A 21 -9.96 4.43 4.49
C CYS A 21 -10.70 4.00 3.20
N SER A 22 -10.46 2.77 2.76
CA SER A 22 -11.54 1.85 2.36
C SER A 22 -11.01 0.42 2.36
N GLU A 23 -11.35 -0.34 3.40
CA GLU A 23 -11.19 -1.81 3.43
C GLU A 23 -12.05 -2.52 2.36
N GLY A 24 -12.90 -1.80 1.62
CA GLY A 24 -13.89 -2.37 0.70
C GLY A 24 -13.47 -2.52 -0.77
N ASP A 25 -12.54 -1.71 -1.29
CA ASP A 25 -12.24 -1.66 -2.75
C ASP A 25 -10.73 -1.66 -3.03
N ARG A 26 -9.98 -2.52 -2.33
CA ARG A 26 -8.59 -2.76 -2.71
C ARG A 26 -8.57 -3.53 -4.05
N PRO A 27 -7.90 -3.00 -5.09
CA PRO A 27 -7.80 -3.69 -6.37
C PRO A 27 -7.12 -5.06 -6.19
N SER A 28 -7.50 -6.03 -7.01
CA SER A 28 -6.86 -7.36 -6.98
C SER A 28 -5.36 -7.22 -7.26
N VAL A 29 -4.53 -7.87 -6.44
CA VAL A 29 -3.07 -7.84 -6.59
C VAL A 29 -2.57 -9.25 -6.84
N VAL A 30 -1.64 -9.42 -7.78
CA VAL A 30 -0.83 -10.63 -7.92
C VAL A 30 0.62 -10.20 -8.09
N GLY A 31 1.52 -10.71 -7.26
CA GLY A 31 2.94 -10.40 -7.41
C GLY A 31 3.83 -11.02 -6.35
N TRP A 32 5.13 -10.91 -6.60
CA TRP A 32 6.17 -11.44 -5.72
C TRP A 32 6.43 -10.47 -4.57
N ILE A 33 6.56 -11.01 -3.36
CA ILE A 33 6.95 -10.22 -2.19
C ILE A 33 8.42 -9.82 -2.35
N ALA A 34 8.65 -8.52 -2.46
CA ALA A 34 9.98 -7.92 -2.54
C ALA A 34 10.57 -7.64 -1.15
N SER A 35 9.73 -7.27 -0.18
CA SER A 35 10.17 -6.96 1.19
C SER A 35 9.05 -7.16 2.22
N LYS A 36 9.43 -7.27 3.49
CA LYS A 36 8.52 -7.32 4.64
C LYS A 36 9.06 -6.44 5.76
N ARG A 37 8.18 -5.67 6.40
CA ARG A 37 8.53 -4.82 7.55
C ARG A 37 7.35 -4.64 8.50
N ILE A 38 7.66 -4.09 9.67
CA ILE A 38 6.67 -3.61 10.63
C ILE A 38 6.81 -2.08 10.67
N GLU A 39 5.70 -1.37 10.53
CA GLU A 39 5.65 0.10 10.65
C GLU A 39 4.87 0.49 11.90
N GLY A 40 5.31 1.52 12.63
CA GLY A 40 4.70 1.90 13.91
C GLY A 40 5.36 1.21 15.12
N GLY A 41 5.77 2.03 16.10
CA GLY A 41 6.56 1.63 17.27
C GLY A 41 5.79 0.90 18.37
N ASP A 42 6.38 0.89 19.57
CA ASP A 42 6.24 -0.01 20.75
C ASP A 42 4.85 -0.50 21.22
N SER A 43 3.74 -0.15 20.58
CA SER A 43 2.39 -0.48 21.06
C SER A 43 1.40 -1.00 20.00
N GLY A 44 1.83 -1.28 18.77
CA GLY A 44 0.95 -1.88 17.77
C GLY A 44 1.34 -1.56 16.34
N GLY A 45 2.42 -2.18 15.87
CA GLY A 45 2.90 -1.96 14.51
C GLY A 45 1.99 -2.60 13.45
N THR A 46 1.89 -1.94 12.31
CA THR A 46 1.28 -2.41 11.08
C THR A 46 2.21 -3.36 10.34
N TYR A 47 1.68 -4.48 9.87
CA TYR A 47 2.44 -5.47 9.11
C TYR A 47 2.38 -5.16 7.62
N VAL A 48 3.52 -4.84 7.03
CA VAL A 48 3.59 -4.36 5.64
C VAL A 48 4.42 -5.32 4.79
N ILE A 49 3.94 -5.59 3.59
CA ILE A 49 4.68 -6.28 2.52
C ILE A 49 4.78 -5.37 1.30
N THR A 50 5.88 -5.45 0.57
CA THR A 50 6.06 -4.72 -0.70
C THR A 50 5.89 -5.68 -1.87
N ILE A 51 5.01 -5.34 -2.81
CA ILE A 51 4.79 -6.07 -4.06
C ILE A 51 4.83 -5.06 -5.20
N ASN A 52 5.62 -5.30 -6.25
CA ASN A 52 5.72 -4.39 -7.41
C ASN A 52 5.99 -2.93 -7.01
N GLN A 53 6.89 -2.70 -6.03
CA GLN A 53 7.22 -1.38 -5.46
C GLN A 53 6.07 -0.65 -4.73
N ALA A 54 4.92 -1.30 -4.55
CA ALA A 54 3.82 -0.79 -3.76
C ALA A 54 3.74 -1.53 -2.41
N ASP A 55 3.37 -0.79 -1.37
CA ASP A 55 3.26 -1.31 -0.02
C ASP A 55 1.82 -1.68 0.32
N TYR A 56 1.67 -2.82 0.98
CA TYR A 56 0.38 -3.37 1.36
C TYR A 56 0.38 -3.75 2.83
N GLU A 57 -0.56 -3.18 3.57
CA GLU A 57 -0.87 -3.63 4.92
C GLU A 57 -1.61 -4.97 4.85
N VAL A 58 -1.15 -5.92 5.66
CA VAL A 58 -1.68 -7.27 5.70
C VAL A 58 -1.99 -7.70 7.14
N PRO A 59 -2.89 -8.67 7.35
CA PRO A 59 -3.12 -9.24 8.66
C PRO A 59 -1.86 -9.92 9.22
N LEU A 60 -1.63 -9.80 10.53
CA LEU A 60 -0.51 -10.45 11.23
C LEU A 60 -0.34 -11.92 10.84
N ARG A 61 -1.42 -12.69 10.84
CA ARG A 61 -1.38 -14.13 10.51
C ARG A 61 -0.81 -14.37 9.12
N PHE A 62 -1.22 -13.58 8.12
CA PHE A 62 -0.68 -13.70 6.76
C PHE A 62 0.79 -13.29 6.73
N TRP A 63 1.12 -12.16 7.37
CA TRP A 63 2.50 -11.69 7.46
C TRP A 63 3.44 -12.73 8.08
N MET A 64 3.02 -13.47 9.10
CA MET A 64 3.86 -14.48 9.75
C MET A 64 4.22 -15.66 8.83
N ILE A 65 3.35 -16.03 7.88
CA ILE A 65 3.51 -17.26 7.07
C ILE A 65 4.12 -17.01 5.69
N VAL A 66 4.12 -15.76 5.21
CA VAL A 66 4.70 -15.40 3.91
C VAL A 66 6.17 -15.03 4.02
N ASN A 67 6.92 -15.29 2.97
CA ASN A 67 8.33 -14.94 2.87
C ASN A 67 8.59 -13.99 1.71
N VAL A 68 9.70 -13.25 1.79
CA VAL A 68 10.25 -12.55 0.62
C VAL A 68 10.53 -13.59 -0.47
N GLY A 69 10.09 -13.31 -1.70
CA GLY A 69 10.13 -14.27 -2.80
C GLY A 69 8.93 -15.20 -2.91
N ASP A 70 7.92 -15.13 -2.03
CA ASP A 70 6.63 -15.80 -2.25
C ASP A 70 5.81 -15.03 -3.31
N LEU A 71 5.13 -15.76 -4.21
CA LEU A 71 4.11 -15.20 -5.09
C LEU A 71 2.78 -15.22 -4.34
N VAL A 72 2.14 -14.06 -4.20
CA VAL A 72 0.89 -13.91 -3.47
C VAL A 72 -0.19 -13.26 -4.33
N LYS A 73 -1.45 -13.51 -3.95
CA LYS A 73 -2.64 -12.87 -4.53
C LYS A 73 -3.44 -12.21 -3.42
N TYR A 74 -3.96 -11.02 -3.68
CA TYR A 74 -5.07 -10.42 -2.94
C TYR A 74 -6.32 -10.36 -3.82
N ASP A 75 -7.44 -10.88 -3.32
CA ASP A 75 -8.70 -10.92 -4.05
C ASP A 75 -9.86 -10.97 -3.04
N LYS A 76 -10.88 -10.12 -3.24
CA LYS A 76 -12.12 -10.07 -2.41
C LYS A 76 -11.88 -10.02 -0.89
N GLY A 77 -10.86 -9.30 -0.44
CA GLY A 77 -10.55 -9.21 1.00
C GLY A 77 -9.48 -10.18 1.48
N ASP A 78 -9.15 -11.20 0.69
CA ASP A 78 -8.31 -12.31 1.15
C ASP A 78 -6.94 -12.34 0.49
N TRP A 79 -5.92 -12.56 1.32
CA TRP A 79 -4.55 -12.82 0.89
C TRP A 79 -4.28 -14.32 0.80
N THR A 80 -3.73 -14.76 -0.33
CA THR A 80 -3.39 -16.17 -0.59
C THR A 80 -1.96 -16.30 -1.09
N ILE A 81 -1.27 -17.36 -0.66
CA ILE A 81 0.04 -17.74 -1.21
C ILE A 81 -0.20 -18.59 -2.46
N VAL A 82 0.16 -18.07 -3.62
CA VAL A 82 0.03 -18.78 -4.89
C VAL A 82 1.20 -19.74 -5.08
N ARG A 83 2.42 -19.31 -4.73
CA ARG A 83 3.64 -20.12 -4.83
C ARG A 83 4.66 -19.69 -3.79
N LYS A 84 5.33 -20.66 -3.17
CA LYS A 84 6.44 -20.42 -2.26
C LYS A 84 7.72 -20.05 -3.01
N GLY A 85 8.46 -19.07 -2.49
CA GLY A 85 9.85 -18.82 -2.86
C GLY A 85 10.70 -20.02 -2.44
N GLY A 86 11.52 -20.51 -3.36
CA GLY A 86 12.47 -21.60 -3.13
C GLY A 86 13.80 -21.08 -2.62
#